data_AF-A0A1Q8BHX5-F1
#
_entry.id   AF-A0A1Q8BHX5-F1
#
_cell.length_a   1.000
_cell.length_b   1.000
_cell.length_c   1.000
_cell.angle_alpha   90.00
_cell.angle_beta   90.00
_cell.angle_gamma   90.00
#
_symmetry.space_group_name_H-M   'P 1'
#
loop_
_entity.id
_entity.type
_entity.pdbx_description
1 polymer ?
#
loop_
_entity_poly.entity_id
_entity_poly.type
_entity_poly.pdbx_seq_one_letter_code
_entity_poly.pdbx_strand_id
1 'polypeptide(L)'
;MMTDFLVLHLILAFMVGGAWVSSATLIPERYGSALGGLVGGLPAISIVSFLFIGLNQGSTTASQATIVFPLALSFTMSFLLVYAVLSERGFPLAFVGALLVCVGLSTITAYLDLRNLFFSVGVFLSVASVYFYLFKMKMKLPQVAGAHIVYSPVQVAFKALVGGSIVALAVLSSQL
;
A
#
# COMPACT_ATOMS: atom_id res chain seq x y z
N MET A 1 0.35 3.18 -31.73
CA MET A 1 0.26 4.36 -30.83
C MET A 1 -0.43 4.04 -29.50
N MET A 2 -1.71 3.64 -29.42
CA MET A 2 -2.35 3.29 -28.13
C MET A 2 -1.71 2.07 -27.43
N THR A 3 -1.29 1.06 -28.18
CA THR A 3 -0.60 -0.14 -27.66
C THR A 3 0.80 0.15 -27.13
N ASP A 4 1.53 1.08 -27.75
CA ASP A 4 2.91 1.42 -27.36
C ASP A 4 2.94 2.10 -25.98
N PHE A 5 1.96 2.98 -25.72
CA PHE A 5 1.80 3.56 -24.39
C PHE A 5 1.38 2.52 -23.36
N LEU A 6 0.49 1.58 -23.68
CA LEU A 6 0.04 0.56 -22.73
C LEU A 6 1.20 -0.35 -22.28
N VAL A 7 2.02 -0.83 -23.21
CA VAL A 7 3.18 -1.67 -22.89
C VAL A 7 4.18 -0.90 -22.03
N LEU A 8 4.43 0.37 -22.33
CA LEU A 8 5.29 1.23 -21.51
C LEU A 8 4.75 1.40 -20.09
N HIS A 9 3.45 1.66 -19.92
CA HIS A 9 2.81 1.77 -18.61
C HIS A 9 2.92 0.46 -17.81
N LEU A 10 2.72 -0.70 -18.46
CA LEU A 10 2.87 -2.01 -17.82
C LEU A 10 4.31 -2.26 -17.37
N ILE A 11 5.29 -1.95 -18.21
CA ILE A 11 6.73 -2.11 -17.87
C ILE A 11 7.09 -1.18 -16.71
N LEU A 12 6.66 0.09 -16.74
CA LEU A 12 6.92 1.01 -15.64
C LEU A 12 6.24 0.55 -14.34
N ALA A 13 4.98 0.12 -14.41
CA ALA A 13 4.24 -0.40 -13.26
C ALA A 13 4.91 -1.64 -12.67
N PHE A 14 5.37 -2.56 -13.53
CA PHE A 14 6.12 -3.74 -13.12
C PHE A 14 7.44 -3.36 -12.44
N MET A 15 8.25 -2.49 -13.06
CA MET A 15 9.55 -2.10 -12.51
C MET A 15 9.42 -1.35 -11.20
N VAL A 16 8.52 -0.37 -11.12
CA VAL A 16 8.28 0.40 -9.89
C VAL A 16 7.70 -0.50 -8.81
N GLY A 17 6.66 -1.27 -9.14
CA GLY A 17 6.00 -2.17 -8.19
C GLY A 17 6.97 -3.24 -7.66
N GLY A 18 7.75 -3.85 -8.53
CA GLY A 18 8.73 -4.86 -8.16
C GLY A 18 9.88 -4.31 -7.33
N ALA A 19 10.46 -3.18 -7.74
CA ALA A 19 11.50 -2.51 -6.97
C ALA A 19 10.99 -2.10 -5.57
N TRP A 20 9.75 -1.62 -5.49
CA TRP A 20 9.13 -1.24 -4.23
C TRP A 20 8.87 -2.42 -3.31
N VAL A 21 8.19 -3.46 -3.80
CA VAL A 21 7.89 -4.68 -3.01
C VAL A 21 9.18 -5.34 -2.52
N SER A 22 10.20 -5.40 -3.38
CA SER A 22 11.51 -5.91 -2.97
C SER A 22 12.15 -5.03 -1.89
N SER A 23 12.12 -3.72 -2.02
CA SER A 23 12.70 -2.81 -1.02
C SER A 23 11.97 -2.87 0.32
N ALA A 24 10.62 -2.87 0.26
CA ALA A 24 9.74 -2.93 1.43
C ALA A 24 9.83 -4.27 2.19
N THR A 25 10.38 -5.32 1.58
CA THR A 25 10.60 -6.62 2.23
C THR A 25 12.05 -6.79 2.69
N LEU A 26 13.03 -6.31 1.94
CA LEU A 26 14.46 -6.43 2.31
C LEU A 26 14.87 -5.51 3.45
N ILE A 27 14.33 -4.29 3.49
CA ILE A 27 14.73 -3.30 4.49
C ILE A 27 14.28 -3.68 5.91
N PRO A 28 13.04 -4.14 6.16
CA PRO A 28 12.66 -4.63 7.48
C PRO A 28 13.52 -5.82 7.93
N GLU A 29 13.83 -6.73 7.03
CA GLU A 29 14.60 -7.93 7.35
C GLU A 29 16.06 -7.57 7.69
N ARG A 30 16.70 -6.62 6.99
CA ARG A 30 18.09 -6.21 7.21
C ARG A 30 18.28 -5.15 8.29
N TYR A 31 17.38 -4.18 8.37
CA TYR A 31 17.52 -2.99 9.21
C TYR A 31 16.49 -2.93 10.36
N GLY A 32 15.65 -3.96 10.47
CA GLY A 32 14.64 -4.08 11.51
C GLY A 32 13.33 -3.37 11.20
N SER A 33 12.35 -3.60 12.06
CA SER A 33 10.96 -3.17 11.84
C SER A 33 10.78 -1.64 11.77
N ALA A 34 11.70 -0.84 12.33
CA ALA A 34 11.62 0.62 12.29
C ALA A 34 11.88 1.20 10.88
N LEU A 35 13.03 0.87 10.29
CA LEU A 35 13.35 1.30 8.92
C LEU A 35 12.47 0.56 7.90
N GLY A 36 12.13 -0.69 8.19
CA GLY A 36 11.17 -1.45 7.40
C GLY A 36 9.79 -0.80 7.34
N GLY A 37 9.27 -0.34 8.47
CA GLY A 37 8.00 0.38 8.54
C GLY A 37 8.05 1.74 7.85
N LEU A 38 9.18 2.45 7.94
CA LEU A 38 9.38 3.71 7.22
C LEU A 38 9.29 3.50 5.70
N VAL A 39 10.05 2.54 5.17
CA VAL A 39 10.06 2.29 3.72
C VAL A 39 8.74 1.68 3.27
N GLY A 40 8.21 0.70 3.99
CA GLY A 40 6.91 0.10 3.65
C GLY A 40 5.75 1.10 3.70
N GLY A 41 5.84 2.13 4.54
CA GLY A 41 4.80 3.14 4.72
C GLY A 41 4.86 4.32 3.74
N LEU A 42 5.93 4.43 2.95
CA LEU A 42 6.04 5.51 1.95
C LEU A 42 5.02 5.32 0.82
N PRO A 43 4.39 6.40 0.32
CA PRO A 43 3.32 6.33 -0.67
C PRO A 43 3.85 6.15 -2.10
N ALA A 44 4.81 5.24 -2.32
CA ALA A 44 5.50 5.11 -3.61
C ALA A 44 4.55 4.77 -4.77
N ILE A 45 3.60 3.86 -4.52
CA ILE A 45 2.59 3.50 -5.53
C ILE A 45 1.72 4.72 -5.85
N SER A 46 1.32 5.49 -4.85
CA SER A 46 0.49 6.68 -5.02
C SER A 46 1.21 7.79 -5.79
N ILE A 47 2.50 7.99 -5.54
CA ILE A 47 3.32 8.95 -6.30
C ILE A 47 3.28 8.62 -7.79
N VAL A 48 3.48 7.34 -8.14
CA VAL A 48 3.45 6.89 -9.54
C VAL A 48 2.05 6.97 -10.12
N SER A 49 1.01 6.60 -9.36
CA SER A 49 -0.38 6.75 -9.78
C SER A 49 -0.72 8.21 -10.08
N PHE A 50 -0.39 9.17 -9.21
CA PHE A 50 -0.69 10.57 -9.43
C PHE A 50 0.12 11.18 -10.58
N LEU A 51 1.37 10.74 -10.78
CA LEU A 51 2.16 11.12 -11.95
C LEU A 51 1.43 10.72 -13.25
N PHE A 52 0.99 9.46 -13.36
CA PHE A 52 0.30 8.99 -14.57
C PHE A 52 -1.09 9.59 -14.74
N ILE A 53 -1.84 9.82 -13.66
CA ILE A 53 -3.11 10.57 -13.74
C ILE A 53 -2.83 11.97 -14.27
N GLY A 54 -1.77 12.64 -13.79
CA GLY A 54 -1.38 13.98 -14.25
C GLY A 54 -0.99 14.01 -15.73
N LEU A 55 -0.21 13.02 -16.18
CA LEU A 55 0.22 12.90 -17.57
C LEU A 55 -0.94 12.56 -18.52
N ASN A 56 -1.85 11.67 -18.12
CA ASN A 56 -2.92 11.16 -18.99
C ASN A 56 -4.22 11.98 -18.92
N GLN A 57 -4.55 12.53 -17.75
CA GLN A 57 -5.85 13.17 -17.47
C GLN A 57 -5.71 14.64 -17.01
N GLY A 58 -4.50 15.16 -16.95
CA GLY A 58 -4.20 16.54 -16.56
C GLY A 58 -4.00 16.74 -15.05
N SER A 59 -3.32 17.83 -14.71
CA SER A 59 -2.95 18.18 -13.33
C SER A 59 -4.16 18.41 -12.41
N THR A 60 -5.27 18.94 -12.93
CA THR A 60 -6.50 19.13 -12.16
C THR A 60 -7.07 17.79 -11.68
N THR A 61 -7.12 16.79 -12.55
CA THR A 61 -7.63 15.45 -12.20
C THR A 61 -6.72 14.74 -11.20
N ALA A 62 -5.40 14.87 -11.38
CA ALA A 62 -4.43 14.34 -10.42
C ALA A 62 -4.59 14.97 -9.03
N SER A 63 -4.77 16.29 -8.97
CA SER A 63 -5.04 17.01 -7.72
C SER A 63 -6.33 16.54 -7.05
N GLN A 64 -7.42 16.39 -7.81
CA GLN A 64 -8.70 15.89 -7.29
C GLN A 64 -8.59 14.45 -6.75
N ALA A 65 -7.80 13.59 -7.39
CA ALA A 65 -7.55 12.23 -6.91
C ALA A 65 -6.85 12.19 -5.54
N THR A 66 -6.13 13.25 -5.14
CA THR A 66 -5.48 13.33 -3.82
C THR A 66 -6.48 13.54 -2.67
N ILE A 67 -7.68 14.02 -2.94
CA ILE A 67 -8.69 14.36 -1.92
C ILE A 67 -9.06 13.14 -1.07
N VAL A 68 -9.20 11.98 -1.71
CA VAL A 68 -9.59 10.72 -1.05
C VAL A 68 -8.37 9.95 -0.50
N PHE A 69 -7.15 10.42 -0.79
CA PHE A 69 -5.92 9.70 -0.44
C PHE A 69 -5.73 9.53 1.09
N PRO A 70 -5.97 10.54 1.95
CA PRO A 70 -5.91 10.36 3.41
C PRO A 70 -6.87 9.27 3.91
N LEU A 71 -8.04 9.16 3.27
CA LEU A 71 -9.02 8.14 3.60
C LEU A 71 -8.49 6.73 3.25
N ALA A 72 -7.85 6.58 2.09
CA ALA A 72 -7.19 5.33 1.69
C ALA A 72 -6.06 4.91 2.66
N LEU A 73 -5.32 5.87 3.23
CA LEU A 73 -4.34 5.59 4.29
C LEU A 73 -5.03 5.05 5.56
N SER A 74 -6.22 5.55 5.89
CA SER A 74 -7.03 5.08 7.02
C SER A 74 -7.47 3.62 6.83
N PHE A 75 -7.85 3.24 5.61
CA PHE A 75 -8.20 1.86 5.27
C PHE A 75 -6.99 0.95 5.35
N THR A 76 -5.83 1.43 4.90
CA THR A 76 -4.56 0.71 5.03
C THR A 76 -4.21 0.45 6.50
N MET A 77 -4.35 1.44 7.38
CA MET A 77 -4.14 1.20 8.81
C MET A 77 -5.14 0.20 9.39
N SER A 78 -6.38 0.23 8.91
CA SER A 78 -7.42 -0.73 9.32
C SER A 78 -7.10 -2.16 8.87
N PHE A 79 -6.62 -2.31 7.64
CA PHE A 79 -6.06 -3.56 7.14
C PHE A 79 -4.94 -4.07 8.06
N LEU A 80 -3.98 -3.21 8.40
CA LEU A 80 -2.84 -3.59 9.24
C LEU A 80 -3.28 -4.01 10.66
N LEU A 81 -4.25 -3.33 11.27
CA LEU A 81 -4.76 -3.75 12.59
C LEU A 81 -5.42 -5.13 12.50
N VAL A 82 -6.34 -5.33 11.56
CA VAL A 82 -7.06 -6.60 11.41
C VAL A 82 -6.08 -7.72 11.11
N TYR A 83 -5.11 -7.47 10.23
CA TYR A 83 -4.06 -8.43 9.92
C TYR A 83 -3.25 -8.78 11.17
N ALA A 84 -2.79 -7.79 11.94
CA ALA A 84 -2.03 -8.01 13.17
C ALA A 84 -2.82 -8.85 14.19
N VAL A 85 -4.09 -8.52 14.43
CA VAL A 85 -4.96 -9.23 15.39
C VAL A 85 -5.28 -10.66 14.93
N LEU A 86 -5.52 -10.89 13.65
CA LEU A 86 -5.87 -12.22 13.12
C LEU A 86 -4.63 -13.08 12.81
N SER A 87 -3.43 -12.49 12.72
CA SER A 87 -2.21 -13.22 12.36
C SER A 87 -1.90 -14.38 13.31
N GLU A 88 -2.28 -14.27 14.59
CA GLU A 88 -2.17 -15.35 15.58
C GLU A 88 -3.01 -16.59 15.24
N ARG A 89 -4.10 -16.42 14.47
CA ARG A 89 -5.02 -17.50 14.07
C ARG A 89 -4.66 -18.12 12.73
N GLY A 90 -3.66 -17.59 12.03
CA GLY A 90 -3.14 -18.10 10.76
C GLY A 90 -3.19 -17.08 9.62
N PHE A 91 -2.21 -17.21 8.72
CA PHE A 91 -2.02 -16.33 7.55
C PHE A 91 -3.26 -16.14 6.67
N PRO A 92 -3.95 -17.19 6.16
CA PRO A 92 -5.04 -16.99 5.20
C PRO A 92 -6.22 -16.24 5.82
N LEU A 93 -6.53 -16.51 7.09
CA LEU A 93 -7.61 -15.82 7.79
C LEU A 93 -7.27 -14.34 8.00
N ALA A 94 -6.03 -14.03 8.40
CA ALA A 94 -5.57 -12.66 8.57
C ALA A 94 -5.58 -11.88 7.26
N PHE A 95 -5.08 -12.51 6.19
CA PHE A 95 -5.04 -11.89 4.86
C PHE A 95 -6.44 -11.61 4.33
N VAL A 96 -7.32 -12.61 4.27
CA VAL A 96 -8.69 -12.45 3.75
C VAL A 96 -9.51 -11.51 4.62
N GLY A 97 -9.43 -11.63 5.96
CA GLY A 97 -10.14 -10.75 6.88
C GLY A 97 -9.75 -9.29 6.72
N ALA A 98 -8.45 -9.00 6.63
CA ALA A 98 -7.96 -7.63 6.42
C ALA A 98 -8.37 -7.08 5.05
N LEU A 99 -8.34 -7.91 4.00
CA LEU A 99 -8.75 -7.55 2.65
C LEU A 99 -10.25 -7.20 2.60
N LEU A 100 -11.10 -7.99 3.25
CA LEU A 100 -12.54 -7.73 3.35
C LEU A 100 -12.84 -6.40 4.07
N VAL A 101 -12.10 -6.07 5.14
CA VAL A 101 -12.25 -4.76 5.80
C VAL A 101 -11.86 -3.62 4.88
N CYS A 102 -10.75 -3.75 4.16
CA CYS A 102 -10.29 -2.71 3.24
C CYS A 102 -11.28 -2.50 2.08
N VAL A 103 -11.75 -3.60 1.46
CA VAL A 103 -12.75 -3.56 0.39
C VAL A 103 -14.08 -3.02 0.90
N GLY A 104 -14.54 -3.45 2.08
CA GLY A 104 -15.78 -2.98 2.68
C GLY A 104 -15.75 -1.47 2.93
N LEU A 105 -14.69 -0.97 3.56
CA LEU A 105 -14.50 0.47 3.81
C LEU A 105 -14.41 1.27 2.50
N SER A 106 -13.64 0.77 1.54
CA SER A 106 -13.51 1.42 0.23
C SER A 106 -14.84 1.48 -0.50
N THR A 107 -15.63 0.39 -0.46
CA THR A 107 -16.94 0.28 -1.10
C THR A 107 -17.95 1.23 -0.46
N ILE A 108 -18.07 1.23 0.88
CA ILE A 108 -18.97 2.13 1.62
C ILE A 108 -18.69 3.59 1.24
N THR A 109 -17.42 3.96 1.19
CA THR A 109 -17.02 5.33 0.88
C THR A 109 -17.31 5.71 -0.57
N ALA A 110 -17.07 4.79 -1.51
CA ALA A 110 -17.41 4.99 -2.90
C ALA A 110 -18.92 5.20 -3.10
N TYR A 111 -19.76 4.45 -2.38
CA TYR A 111 -21.23 4.61 -2.44
C TYR A 111 -21.73 5.93 -1.83
N LEU A 112 -21.06 6.42 -0.78
CA LEU A 112 -21.44 7.66 -0.09
C LEU A 112 -20.85 8.92 -0.76
N ASP A 113 -20.08 8.77 -1.84
CA ASP A 113 -19.36 9.83 -2.56
C ASP A 113 -18.66 10.85 -1.64
N LEU A 114 -17.94 10.35 -0.63
CA LEU A 114 -17.29 11.17 0.39
C LEU A 114 -16.00 11.81 -0.15
N ARG A 115 -16.12 12.68 -1.15
CA ARG A 115 -15.02 13.41 -1.79
C ARG A 115 -14.77 14.78 -1.13
N ASN A 116 -14.61 14.77 0.18
CA ASN A 116 -14.27 15.98 0.94
C ASN A 116 -12.91 15.83 1.62
N LEU A 117 -12.00 16.77 1.34
CA LEU A 117 -10.63 16.73 1.86
C LEU A 117 -10.60 16.86 3.38
N PHE A 118 -11.38 17.79 3.94
CA PHE A 118 -11.44 17.99 5.39
C PHE A 118 -11.99 16.77 6.11
N PHE A 119 -13.01 16.13 5.53
CA PHE A 119 -13.54 14.88 6.04
C PHE A 119 -12.49 13.75 5.98
N SER A 120 -11.81 13.60 4.84
CA SER A 120 -10.80 12.54 4.64
C SER A 120 -9.61 12.68 5.59
N VAL A 121 -9.13 13.91 5.77
CA VAL A 121 -8.05 14.22 6.74
C VAL A 121 -8.54 14.02 8.17
N GLY A 122 -9.76 14.45 8.49
CA GLY A 122 -10.37 14.27 9.81
C GLY A 122 -10.44 12.78 10.20
N VAL A 123 -11.01 11.95 9.33
CA VAL A 123 -11.06 10.49 9.54
C VAL A 123 -9.66 9.91 9.68
N PHE A 124 -8.71 10.31 8.81
CA PHE A 124 -7.33 9.85 8.89
C PHE A 124 -6.68 10.16 10.24
N LEU A 125 -6.79 11.39 10.73
CA LEU A 125 -6.19 11.77 12.01
C LEU A 125 -6.84 11.02 13.17
N SER A 126 -8.17 10.87 13.17
CA SER A 126 -8.88 10.10 14.20
C SER A 126 -8.44 8.63 14.20
N VAL A 127 -8.42 8.00 13.02
CA VAL A 127 -8.06 6.60 12.84
C VAL A 127 -6.58 6.36 13.20
N ALA A 128 -5.68 7.23 12.72
CA ALA A 128 -4.26 7.18 13.06
C ALA A 128 -4.01 7.32 14.56
N SER A 129 -4.74 8.22 15.24
CA SER A 129 -4.62 8.41 16.69
C SER A 129 -5.07 7.17 17.46
N VAL A 130 -6.20 6.57 17.08
CA VAL A 130 -6.71 5.34 17.69
C VAL A 130 -5.73 4.19 17.49
N TYR A 131 -5.19 4.00 16.29
CA TYR A 131 -4.23 2.94 16.02
C TYR A 131 -2.89 3.15 16.70
N PHE A 132 -2.39 4.39 16.75
CA PHE A 132 -1.21 4.72 17.52
C PHE A 132 -1.38 4.36 19.00
N TYR A 133 -2.53 4.69 19.58
CA TYR A 133 -2.87 4.32 20.95
C TYR A 133 -2.94 2.79 21.14
N LEU A 134 -3.66 2.07 20.26
CA LEU A 134 -3.81 0.62 20.35
C LEU A 134 -2.47 -0.12 20.23
N PHE A 135 -1.67 0.21 19.20
CA PHE A 135 -0.40 -0.47 18.99
C PHE A 135 0.62 -0.15 20.09
N LYS A 136 0.69 1.11 20.53
CA LYS A 136 1.67 1.54 21.53
C LYS A 136 1.30 1.13 22.95
N MET A 137 0.05 1.32 23.37
CA MET A 137 -0.35 1.09 24.76
C MET A 137 -0.90 -0.33 24.99
N LYS A 138 -1.68 -0.87 24.05
CA LYS A 138 -2.40 -2.14 24.26
C LYS A 138 -1.61 -3.35 23.77
N MET A 139 -1.05 -3.28 22.57
CA MET A 139 -0.39 -4.44 21.95
C MET A 139 1.11 -4.55 22.28
N LYS A 140 1.75 -3.47 22.76
CA LYS A 140 3.18 -3.42 23.13
C LYS A 140 4.07 -4.16 22.14
N LEU A 141 3.84 -3.93 20.85
CA LEU A 141 4.52 -4.66 19.79
C LEU A 141 6.05 -4.49 19.92
N PRO A 142 6.82 -5.58 20.10
CA PRO A 142 8.26 -5.48 20.24
C PRO A 142 8.86 -4.97 18.93
N GLN A 143 9.87 -4.09 19.03
CA GLN A 143 10.67 -3.73 17.87
C GLN A 143 11.54 -4.94 17.50
N VAL A 144 11.32 -5.49 16.31
CA VAL A 144 12.11 -6.60 15.79
C VAL A 144 13.38 -6.01 15.19
N ALA A 145 14.52 -6.31 15.81
CA ALA A 145 15.82 -5.94 15.28
C ALA A 145 16.09 -6.65 13.95
N GLY A 146 16.80 -5.98 13.04
CA GLY A 146 17.18 -6.58 11.76
C GLY A 146 18.04 -7.82 11.97
N ALA A 147 17.85 -8.83 11.13
CA ALA A 147 18.67 -10.03 11.13
C ALA A 147 19.78 -9.92 10.07
N HIS A 148 20.97 -10.44 10.38
CA HIS A 148 22.05 -10.60 9.40
C HIS A 148 21.76 -11.80 8.48
N ILE A 149 20.74 -11.67 7.62
CA ILE A 149 20.42 -12.67 6.60
C ILE A 149 21.26 -12.35 5.36
N VAL A 150 22.07 -13.32 4.91
CA VAL A 150 22.79 -13.23 3.64
C VAL A 150 21.80 -13.53 2.51
N TYR A 151 21.46 -12.52 1.73
CA TYR A 151 20.49 -12.68 0.64
C TYR A 151 21.08 -13.38 -0.56
N SER A 152 20.35 -14.37 -1.07
CA SER A 152 20.53 -14.79 -2.44
C SER A 152 19.89 -13.74 -3.38
N PRO A 153 20.61 -13.24 -4.40
CA PRO A 153 20.05 -12.32 -5.39
C PRO A 153 18.83 -12.91 -6.12
N VAL A 154 18.70 -14.24 -6.14
CA VAL A 154 17.53 -14.94 -6.68
C VAL A 154 16.27 -14.68 -5.85
N GLN A 155 16.37 -14.61 -4.51
CA GLN A 155 15.23 -14.29 -3.64
C GLN A 155 14.76 -12.84 -3.84
N VAL A 156 15.72 -11.92 -4.01
CA VAL A 156 15.45 -10.51 -4.33
C VAL A 156 14.71 -10.41 -5.66
N ALA A 157 15.24 -11.07 -6.70
CA ALA A 157 14.62 -11.09 -8.01
C ALA A 157 13.21 -11.70 -7.99
N PHE A 158 12.99 -12.77 -7.21
CA PHE A 158 11.68 -13.39 -7.07
C PHE A 158 10.65 -12.47 -6.40
N LYS A 159 11.04 -11.81 -5.29
CA LYS A 159 10.18 -10.82 -4.61
C LYS A 159 9.82 -9.65 -5.55
N ALA A 160 10.81 -9.16 -6.31
CA ALA A 160 10.59 -8.10 -7.30
C ALA A 160 9.67 -8.56 -8.44
N LEU A 161 9.86 -9.77 -8.95
CA LEU A 161 9.06 -10.31 -10.06
C LEU A 161 7.61 -10.51 -9.65
N VAL A 162 7.35 -11.14 -8.50
CA VAL A 162 5.99 -11.33 -7.98
C VAL A 162 5.31 -9.98 -7.71
N GLY A 163 6.00 -9.06 -7.02
CA GLY A 163 5.47 -7.73 -6.72
C GLY A 163 5.16 -6.93 -7.98
N GLY A 164 6.09 -6.91 -8.93
CA GLY A 164 5.93 -6.22 -10.21
C GLY A 164 4.78 -6.80 -11.03
N SER A 165 4.65 -8.12 -11.10
CA SER A 165 3.55 -8.78 -11.83
C SER A 165 2.19 -8.43 -11.25
N ILE A 166 2.03 -8.42 -9.92
CA ILE A 166 0.77 -8.06 -9.27
C ILE A 166 0.38 -6.60 -9.60
N VAL A 167 1.35 -5.68 -9.54
CA VAL A 167 1.11 -4.27 -9.85
C VAL A 167 0.79 -4.07 -11.33
N ALA A 168 1.51 -4.73 -12.23
CA ALA A 168 1.23 -4.68 -13.67
C ALA A 168 -0.16 -5.24 -14.01
N LEU A 169 -0.59 -6.33 -13.37
CA LEU A 169 -1.94 -6.89 -13.52
C LEU A 169 -3.01 -5.92 -13.02
N ALA A 170 -2.78 -5.23 -11.90
CA ALA A 170 -3.70 -4.22 -11.40
C ALA A 170 -3.87 -3.05 -12.39
N VAL A 171 -2.77 -2.59 -13.00
CA VAL A 171 -2.80 -1.55 -14.04
C VAL A 171 -3.53 -2.03 -15.29
N LEU A 172 -3.29 -3.26 -15.74
CA LEU A 172 -3.98 -3.87 -16.87
C LEU A 172 -5.50 -3.92 -16.62
N SER A 173 -5.92 -4.36 -15.43
CA SER A 173 -7.33 -4.42 -15.04
C SER A 173 -8.01 -3.05 -14.98
N SER A 174 -7.27 -1.97 -14.72
CA SER A 174 -7.81 -0.61 -14.73
C SER A 174 -8.00 -0.03 -16.14
N GLN A 175 -7.43 -0.68 -17.16
CA GLN A 175 -7.48 -0.23 -18.56
C GLN A 175 -8.41 -1.08 -19.45
N LEU A 176 -8.92 -2.20 -18.92
CA LEU A 176 -9.98 -3.04 -19.50
C LEU A 176 -11.36 -2.42 -19.23
#